data_AF-A0A0R3T9I7-F1
#
_entry.id   AF-A0A0R3T9I7-F1
#
_cell.length_a   1.000
_cell.length_b   1.000
_cell.length_c   1.000
_cell.angle_alpha   90.00
_cell.angle_beta   90.00
_cell.angle_gamma   90.00
#
_symmetry.space_group_name_H-M   'P 1'
#
loop_
_entity.id
_entity.type
_entity.pdbx_description
1 polymer ?
#
loop_
_entity_poly.entity_id
_entity_poly.type
_entity_poly.pdbx_seq_one_letter_code
_entity_poly.pdbx_strand_id
1 'polypeptide(L)'
;MGDNVSEKTPTQQDVCDVLRSLEYALKNGKSKPVEVLRLATEVSSSLNALRFTSCKSAKDRTAMSVSLEQVRWLKDVEGMHKDSFSPALKCLRSTGLRLSNVEKNVNIRKYNFTRLQLLSFPKAYRPPVGTYSMHVQS
;
A
#
# COMPACT_ATOMS: atom_id res chain seq x y z
N MET A 1 -9.02 -36.98 13.79
CA MET A 1 -8.00 -35.93 14.03
C MET A 1 -7.91 -35.11 12.75
N GLY A 2 -8.55 -33.95 12.70
CA GLY A 2 -8.29 -33.01 11.60
C GLY A 2 -6.95 -32.35 11.89
N ASP A 3 -6.02 -32.43 10.94
CA ASP A 3 -4.75 -31.72 11.03
C ASP A 3 -5.06 -30.23 11.21
N ASN A 4 -4.70 -29.69 12.37
CA ASN A 4 -4.78 -28.26 12.64
C ASN A 4 -3.64 -27.58 11.87
N VAL A 5 -3.81 -27.47 10.56
CA VAL A 5 -2.89 -26.73 9.69
C VAL A 5 -3.07 -25.26 10.06
N SER A 6 -2.18 -24.75 10.90
CA SER A 6 -2.05 -23.30 11.15
C SER A 6 -1.85 -22.63 9.80
N GLU A 7 -2.88 -21.92 9.35
CA GLU A 7 -2.86 -21.21 8.08
C GLU A 7 -1.85 -20.05 8.21
N LYS A 8 -0.81 -20.09 7.37
CA LYS A 8 0.27 -19.10 7.41
C LYS A 8 0.06 -18.05 6.35
N THR A 9 0.36 -16.80 6.70
CA THR A 9 0.40 -15.70 5.74
C THR A 9 1.63 -15.82 4.83
N PRO A 10 1.69 -15.09 3.70
CA PRO A 10 2.85 -15.09 2.81
C PRO A 10 4.17 -14.74 3.52
N THR A 11 4.10 -13.92 4.57
CA THR A 11 5.25 -13.54 5.40
C THR A 11 5.55 -14.52 6.55
N GLN A 12 5.01 -15.74 6.49
CA GLN A 12 5.23 -16.84 7.43
C GLN A 12 4.70 -16.57 8.86
N GLN A 13 3.68 -15.72 8.99
CA GLN A 13 3.01 -15.47 10.27
C GLN A 13 1.79 -16.37 10.42
N ASP A 14 1.42 -16.73 11.65
CA ASP A 14 0.15 -17.40 11.93
C ASP A 14 -1.02 -16.43 11.67
N VAL A 15 -2.03 -16.85 10.90
CA VAL A 15 -3.15 -15.98 10.52
C VAL A 15 -3.94 -15.47 11.73
N CYS A 16 -4.06 -16.26 12.80
CA CYS A 16 -4.77 -15.85 14.02
C CYS A 16 -4.00 -14.75 14.76
N ASP A 17 -2.66 -14.80 14.77
CA ASP A 17 -1.82 -13.72 15.31
C ASP A 17 -2.01 -12.40 14.53
N VAL A 18 -2.08 -12.50 13.20
CA VAL A 18 -2.28 -11.33 12.33
C VAL A 18 -3.68 -10.75 12.52
N LEU A 19 -4.71 -11.59 12.65
CA LEU A 19 -6.09 -11.15 12.96
C LEU A 19 -6.17 -10.42 14.31
N ARG A 20 -5.54 -10.96 15.36
CA ARG A 20 -5.46 -10.29 16.67
C ARG A 20 -4.73 -8.96 16.57
N SER A 21 -3.65 -8.89 15.80
CA SER A 21 -2.92 -7.65 15.53
C SER A 21 -3.77 -6.61 14.80
N LEU A 22 -4.59 -7.05 13.84
CA LEU A 22 -5.52 -6.19 13.10
C LEU A 22 -6.60 -5.62 14.02
N GLU A 23 -7.21 -6.46 14.85
CA GLU A 23 -8.21 -6.04 15.83
C GLU A 23 -7.63 -5.01 16.80
N TYR A 24 -6.43 -5.26 17.31
CA TYR A 24 -5.72 -4.32 18.18
C TYR A 24 -5.44 -2.98 17.47
N ALA A 25 -4.94 -3.01 16.22
CA ALA A 25 -4.66 -1.81 15.45
C ALA A 25 -5.92 -0.95 15.19
N LEU A 26 -7.08 -1.59 14.99
CA LEU A 26 -8.37 -0.91 14.85
C LEU A 26 -8.83 -0.26 16.16
N LYS A 27 -8.63 -0.92 17.31
CA LYS A 27 -9.03 -0.43 18.63
C LYS A 27 -8.12 0.67 19.17
N ASN A 28 -6.84 0.67 18.79
CA ASN A 28 -5.83 1.59 19.35
C ASN A 28 -5.99 3.06 18.95
N GLY A 29 -6.94 3.41 18.08
CA GLY A 29 -7.31 4.81 17.81
C GLY A 29 -6.20 5.68 17.21
N LYS A 30 -5.14 5.09 16.64
CA LYS A 30 -4.04 5.86 16.04
C LYS A 30 -4.56 6.70 14.87
N SER A 31 -4.10 7.95 14.79
CA SER A 31 -4.37 8.79 13.62
C SER A 31 -3.72 8.18 12.37
N LYS A 32 -4.56 7.82 11.39
CA LYS A 32 -4.18 7.16 10.13
C LYS A 32 -3.48 5.81 10.37
N PRO A 33 -4.22 4.78 10.82
CA PRO A 33 -3.67 3.48 11.20
C PRO A 33 -3.32 2.66 9.94
N VAL A 34 -2.38 3.14 9.11
CA VAL A 34 -2.04 2.53 7.81
C VAL A 34 -1.52 1.10 7.94
N GLU A 35 -1.13 0.66 9.14
CA GLU A 35 -0.85 -0.75 9.45
C GLU A 35 -2.04 -1.67 9.18
N VAL A 36 -3.29 -1.19 9.35
CA VAL A 36 -4.48 -2.01 9.10
C VAL A 36 -4.56 -2.47 7.64
N LEU A 37 -4.06 -1.67 6.70
CA LEU A 37 -4.02 -2.03 5.28
C LEU A 37 -3.01 -3.15 5.03
N ARG A 38 -1.88 -3.17 5.74
CA ARG A 38 -0.89 -4.25 5.64
C ARG A 38 -1.45 -5.53 6.25
N LEU A 39 -1.97 -5.45 7.47
CA LEU A 39 -2.51 -6.61 8.19
C LEU A 39 -3.70 -7.22 7.43
N ALA A 40 -4.59 -6.40 6.89
CA ALA A 40 -5.68 -6.88 6.03
C ALA A 40 -5.18 -7.58 4.76
N THR A 41 -4.03 -7.15 4.20
CA THR A 41 -3.41 -7.83 3.05
C THR A 41 -2.91 -9.22 3.42
N GLU A 42 -2.19 -9.36 4.53
CA GLU A 42 -1.70 -10.65 5.03
C GLU A 42 -2.86 -11.63 5.27
N VAL A 43 -3.93 -11.17 5.95
CA VAL A 43 -5.13 -11.98 6.20
C VAL A 43 -5.81 -12.37 4.89
N SER A 44 -6.04 -11.42 3.98
CA SER A 44 -6.72 -11.71 2.70
C SER A 44 -5.93 -12.70 1.86
N SER A 45 -4.60 -12.57 1.83
CA SER A 45 -3.73 -13.51 1.11
C SER A 45 -3.73 -14.90 1.73
N SER A 46 -3.73 -15.00 3.06
CA SER A 46 -3.83 -16.29 3.76
C SER A 46 -5.12 -17.02 3.39
N LEU A 47 -6.25 -16.30 3.37
CA LEU A 47 -7.59 -16.86 3.13
C LEU A 47 -7.92 -17.05 1.64
N ASN A 48 -6.94 -16.92 0.73
CA ASN A 48 -7.16 -16.93 -0.72
C ASN A 48 -8.27 -15.96 -1.20
N ALA A 49 -8.42 -14.83 -0.51
CA ALA A 49 -9.48 -13.86 -0.77
C ALA A 49 -9.12 -12.90 -1.92
N LEU A 50 -10.12 -12.49 -2.68
CA LEU A 50 -9.99 -11.38 -3.62
C LEU A 50 -10.00 -10.04 -2.85
N ARG A 51 -9.02 -9.19 -3.12
CA ARG A 51 -8.89 -7.88 -2.45
C ARG A 51 -8.78 -6.73 -3.43
N PHE A 52 -9.57 -5.69 -3.18
CA PHE A 52 -9.51 -4.43 -3.90
C PHE A 52 -8.94 -3.32 -3.01
N THR A 53 -8.05 -2.51 -3.56
CA THR A 53 -7.58 -1.29 -2.91
C THR A 53 -8.09 -0.09 -3.70
N SER A 54 -8.97 0.71 -3.10
CA SER A 54 -9.50 1.90 -3.74
C SER A 54 -9.64 3.07 -2.77
N CYS A 55 -9.37 4.27 -3.28
CA CYS A 55 -9.82 5.52 -2.68
C CYS A 55 -10.99 6.06 -3.51
N LYS A 56 -11.57 7.22 -3.14
CA LYS A 56 -12.73 7.80 -3.85
C LYS A 56 -12.63 7.78 -5.39
N SER A 57 -11.48 8.13 -5.96
CA SER A 57 -11.27 8.20 -7.42
C SER A 57 -10.40 7.07 -7.96
N ALA A 58 -10.03 6.09 -7.13
CA ALA A 58 -9.16 4.98 -7.52
C ALA A 58 -7.81 5.35 -8.18
N LYS A 59 -7.34 6.61 -8.07
CA LYS A 59 -6.13 7.14 -8.72
C LYS A 59 -4.97 7.31 -7.74
N ASP A 60 -4.93 8.47 -7.09
CA ASP A 60 -3.74 9.04 -6.43
C ASP A 60 -3.39 8.32 -5.13
N ARG A 61 -4.30 8.30 -4.15
CA ARG A 61 -4.09 7.58 -2.88
C ARG A 61 -4.02 6.06 -3.10
N THR A 62 -4.80 5.54 -4.06
CA THR A 62 -4.70 4.15 -4.48
C THR A 62 -3.31 3.81 -4.99
N ALA A 63 -2.71 4.66 -5.84
CA ALA A 63 -1.35 4.46 -6.33
C ALA A 63 -0.33 4.41 -5.19
N MET A 64 -0.47 5.27 -4.17
CA MET A 64 0.42 5.25 -3.01
C MET A 64 0.32 3.94 -2.23
N SER A 65 -0.90 3.44 -1.99
CA SER A 65 -1.11 2.18 -1.26
C SER A 65 -0.63 0.96 -2.06
N VAL A 66 -1.04 0.84 -3.32
CA VAL A 66 -0.70 -0.31 -4.18
C VAL A 66 0.81 -0.42 -4.40
N SER A 67 1.49 0.69 -4.70
CA SER A 67 2.94 0.66 -4.89
C SER A 67 3.70 0.29 -3.62
N LEU A 68 3.23 0.73 -2.44
CA LEU A 68 3.86 0.38 -1.16
C LEU A 68 3.69 -1.10 -0.85
N GLU A 69 2.51 -1.65 -1.13
CA GLU A 69 2.21 -3.06 -0.95
C GLU A 69 3.05 -3.94 -1.88
N GLN A 70 3.15 -3.59 -3.17
CA GLN A 70 3.98 -4.31 -4.14
C GLN A 70 5.45 -4.38 -3.70
N VAL A 71 6.02 -3.28 -3.23
CA VAL A 71 7.43 -3.28 -2.78
C VAL A 71 7.60 -4.01 -1.45
N ARG A 72 6.59 -3.99 -0.56
CA ARG A 72 6.58 -4.82 0.64
C ARG A 72 6.55 -6.30 0.31
N TRP A 73 5.75 -6.71 -0.67
CA TRP A 73 5.75 -8.09 -1.17
C TRP A 73 7.14 -8.49 -1.67
N LEU A 74 7.74 -7.66 -2.53
CA LEU A 74 9.07 -7.94 -3.04
C LEU A 74 10.11 -8.09 -1.92
N LYS A 75 10.03 -7.28 -0.85
CA LYS A 75 10.94 -7.36 0.30
C LYS A 75 10.66 -8.58 1.19
N ASP A 76 9.41 -8.73 1.60
CA ASP A 76 9.04 -9.65 2.69
C ASP A 76 8.78 -11.07 2.19
N VAL A 77 8.48 -11.26 0.89
CA VAL A 77 8.17 -12.56 0.28
C VAL A 77 9.25 -12.96 -0.74
N GLU A 78 9.62 -12.06 -1.66
CA GLU A 78 10.56 -12.37 -2.74
C GLU A 78 12.05 -12.16 -2.37
N GLY A 79 12.34 -11.72 -1.14
CA GLY A 79 13.71 -11.54 -0.64
C GLY A 79 14.45 -10.33 -1.21
N MET A 80 13.76 -9.30 -1.69
CA MET A 80 14.39 -8.04 -2.11
C MET A 80 15.23 -7.45 -0.96
N HIS A 81 16.47 -7.07 -1.29
CA HIS A 81 17.37 -6.43 -0.32
C HIS A 81 16.77 -5.12 0.22
N LYS A 82 16.93 -4.87 1.53
CA LYS A 82 16.35 -3.71 2.23
C LYS A 82 16.72 -2.37 1.61
N ASP A 83 17.94 -2.24 1.06
CA ASP A 83 18.40 -0.99 0.45
C ASP A 83 17.73 -0.71 -0.90
N SER A 84 17.18 -1.75 -1.54
CA SER A 84 16.42 -1.63 -2.79
C SER A 84 14.98 -1.17 -2.56
N PHE A 85 14.47 -1.19 -1.32
CA PHE A 85 13.07 -0.85 -1.01
C PHE A 85 12.68 0.56 -1.45
N SER A 86 13.46 1.56 -1.04
CA SER A 86 13.16 2.96 -1.34
C SER A 86 13.37 3.30 -2.83
N PRO A 87 14.45 2.84 -3.50
CA PRO A 87 14.59 2.94 -4.95
C PRO A 87 13.45 2.29 -5.74
N ALA A 88 13.03 1.08 -5.37
CA ALA A 88 11.91 0.38 -6.02
C ALA A 88 10.59 1.14 -5.85
N LEU A 89 10.30 1.61 -4.63
CA LEU A 89 9.09 2.39 -4.36
C LEU A 89 9.07 3.72 -5.13
N LYS A 90 10.22 4.40 -5.20
CA LYS A 90 10.38 5.62 -5.99
C LYS A 90 10.17 5.34 -7.48
N CYS A 91 10.73 4.24 -8.00
CA CYS A 91 10.57 3.81 -9.39
C CYS A 91 9.08 3.60 -9.73
N LEU A 92 8.37 2.75 -8.98
CA LEU A 92 6.95 2.46 -9.22
C LEU A 92 6.08 3.73 -9.22
N ARG A 93 6.41 4.72 -8.38
CA ARG A 93 5.66 5.99 -8.29
C ARG A 93 6.10 7.07 -9.29
N SER A 94 7.27 6.94 -9.91
CA SER A 94 7.79 7.95 -10.86
C SER A 94 7.62 7.51 -12.32
N THR A 95 7.61 6.20 -12.57
CA THR A 95 7.57 5.64 -13.92
C THR A 95 6.60 4.47 -14.07
N GLY A 96 6.09 3.92 -12.96
CA GLY A 96 5.26 2.73 -12.97
C GLY A 96 3.81 2.94 -13.44
N LEU A 97 3.11 1.82 -13.62
CA LEU A 97 1.76 1.74 -14.20
C LEU A 97 0.73 2.64 -13.52
N ARG A 98 0.82 2.80 -12.20
CA ARG A 98 -0.14 3.62 -11.46
C ARG A 98 -0.04 5.11 -11.78
N LEU A 99 1.10 5.60 -12.26
CA LEU A 99 1.23 6.96 -12.79
C LEU A 99 0.63 7.06 -14.19
N SER A 100 0.83 6.06 -15.05
CA SER A 100 0.16 5.96 -16.37
C SER A 100 -1.35 5.89 -16.25
N ASN A 101 -1.88 5.25 -15.19
CA ASN A 101 -3.32 5.27 -14.91
C ASN A 101 -3.80 6.70 -14.64
N VAL A 102 -3.05 7.49 -13.87
CA VAL A 102 -3.41 8.90 -13.64
C VAL A 102 -3.44 9.64 -14.97
N GLU A 103 -2.38 9.54 -15.76
CA GLU A 103 -2.28 10.16 -17.08
C GLU A 103 -3.46 9.83 -17.99
N LYS A 104 -3.84 8.56 -18.10
CA LYS A 104 -5.01 8.15 -18.90
C LYS A 104 -6.34 8.70 -18.39
N ASN A 105 -6.47 8.96 -17.09
CA ASN A 105 -7.73 9.43 -16.51
C ASN A 105 -7.89 10.95 -16.61
N VAL A 106 -6.80 11.72 -16.49
CA VAL A 106 -6.86 13.19 -16.36
C VAL A 106 -5.95 13.92 -17.36
N ASN A 107 -5.35 13.20 -18.31
CA ASN A 107 -4.44 13.69 -19.34
C ASN A 107 -3.19 14.41 -18.80
N ILE A 108 -2.85 14.19 -17.53
CA ILE A 108 -1.68 14.77 -16.87
C ILE A 108 -0.93 13.67 -16.13
N ARG A 109 0.37 13.53 -16.41
CA ARG A 109 1.26 12.54 -15.78
C ARG A 109 1.79 12.97 -14.42
N LYS A 110 0.90 13.43 -13.52
CA LYS A 110 1.21 13.83 -12.14
C LYS A 110 0.06 13.48 -11.21
N TYR A 111 0.37 13.00 -10.01
CA TYR A 111 -0.61 12.80 -8.95
C TYR A 111 -1.21 14.13 -8.48
N ASN A 112 -2.49 14.10 -8.12
CA ASN A 112 -3.17 15.28 -7.58
C ASN A 112 -3.03 15.37 -6.06
N PHE A 113 -1.99 16.06 -5.57
CA PHE A 113 -1.76 16.29 -4.14
C PHE A 113 -1.30 17.71 -3.86
N THR A 114 -1.85 18.31 -2.80
CA THR A 114 -1.38 19.59 -2.27
C THR A 114 -0.24 19.39 -1.28
N ARG A 115 0.62 20.40 -1.12
CA ARG A 115 1.71 20.35 -0.13
C ARG A 115 1.17 20.11 1.28
N LEU A 116 0.07 20.76 1.63
CA LEU A 116 -0.57 20.61 2.94
C LEU A 116 -1.10 19.18 3.17
N GLN A 117 -1.69 18.56 2.14
CA GLN A 117 -2.09 17.14 2.23
C GLN A 117 -0.88 16.25 2.52
N LEU A 118 0.24 16.47 1.82
CA LEU A 118 1.45 15.66 1.98
C LEU A 118 2.10 15.80 3.36
N LEU A 119 1.99 16.96 4.01
CA LEU A 119 2.44 17.13 5.40
C LEU A 119 1.73 16.16 6.35
N SER A 120 0.46 15.88 6.08
CA SER A 120 -0.34 14.96 6.89
C SER A 120 -0.08 13.48 6.57
N PHE A 121 0.58 13.14 5.46
CA PHE A 121 0.75 11.75 5.04
C PHE A 121 1.88 11.07 5.81
N PRO A 122 1.72 9.78 6.19
CA PRO A 122 2.84 8.96 6.61
C PRO A 122 3.94 8.95 5.55
N LYS A 123 5.22 8.97 5.96
CA LYS A 123 6.36 9.09 5.03
C LYS A 123 6.31 8.07 3.88
N ALA A 124 5.97 6.82 4.18
CA ALA A 124 5.88 5.73 3.19
C ALA A 124 4.78 5.94 2.13
N TYR A 125 3.79 6.81 2.38
CA TYR A 125 2.69 7.11 1.46
C TYR A 125 2.90 8.40 0.66
N ARG A 126 4.05 9.07 0.81
CA ARG A 126 4.34 10.30 0.06
C ARG A 126 4.82 9.97 -1.36
N PRO A 127 4.33 10.68 -2.40
CA PRO A 127 4.86 10.57 -3.74
C PRO A 127 6.27 11.17 -3.82
N PRO A 128 7.13 10.71 -4.75
CA PRO A 128 8.40 11.36 -5.03
C PRO A 128 8.24 12.82 -5.48
N VAL A 129 9.24 13.65 -5.19
CA VAL A 129 9.26 15.04 -5.68
C VAL A 129 9.25 15.04 -7.21
N GLY A 130 8.46 15.95 -7.80
CA GLY A 130 8.29 16.08 -9.25
C GLY A 130 7.13 15.26 -9.83
N THR A 131 6.56 14.32 -9.08
CA THR A 131 5.48 13.44 -9.58
C THR A 131 4.08 13.87 -9.17
N TYR A 132 3.91 15.04 -8.53
CA TYR A 132 2.62 15.56 -8.06
C TYR A 132 2.45 17.07 -8.27
N SER A 133 1.20 17.53 -8.36
CA SER A 133 0.82 18.96 -8.46
C SER A 133 -0.60 19.22 -7.94
N MET A 134 -0.91 20.48 -7.59
CA MET A 134 -2.24 20.86 -7.04
C MET A 134 -3.33 21.03 -8.10
N HIS A 135 -2.96 21.31 -9.36
CA HIS A 135 -3.90 21.74 -10.40
C HIS A 135 -4.20 20.63 -11.42
N VAL A 136 -4.28 19.38 -10.96
CA VAL A 136 -4.71 18.28 -11.81
C VAL A 136 -6.22 18.17 -11.66
N GLN A 137 -6.99 18.76 -12.58
CA GLN A 137 -8.45 18.62 -12.59
C GLN A 137 -8.78 17.12 -12.67
N SER A 138 -9.66 16.66 -11.76
CA SER A 138 -10.02 15.25 -11.61
C SER A 138 -11.35 14.94 -12.26
#